data_AF-A0A6C0JBE0-F1
#
_entry.id   AF-A0A6C0JBE0-F1
#
_cell.length_a   1.000
_cell.length_b   1.000
_cell.length_c   1.000
_cell.angle_alpha   90.00
_cell.angle_beta   90.00
_cell.angle_gamma   90.00
#
_symmetry.space_group_name_H-M   'P 1'
#
loop_
_entity.id
_entity.type
_entity.pdbx_description
1 polymer ?
#
loop_
_entity_poly.entity_id
_entity_poly.type
_entity_poly.pdbx_seq_one_letter_code
_entity_poly.pdbx_strand_id
1 'polypeptide(L)'
;MEVELEELIISIFTNPPGETKSKTITFDTSDLKKTFESLLIIFTNGMKLLYGNLEGIVDLGNLSENDINLIHTYFRSIGFNFYFDIFEDSNENREKTQEMKYTNLTLHRNSKLKDLFFPLLCKGKIYLINFDYI
;
A
#
# COMPACT_ATOMS: atom_id res chain seq x y z
N MET A 1 12.36 13.14 9.01
CA MET A 1 11.62 12.52 7.91
C MET A 1 11.60 10.99 7.99
N GLU A 2 12.71 10.25 7.85
CA GLU A 2 12.67 8.76 7.87
C GLU A 2 12.26 8.20 9.25
N VAL A 3 12.83 8.75 10.33
CA VAL A 3 12.50 8.38 11.72
C VAL A 3 11.01 8.63 12.07
N GLU A 4 10.42 9.71 11.56
CA GLU A 4 9.01 10.07 11.85
C GLU A 4 8.02 9.11 11.18
N LEU A 5 8.36 8.60 9.99
CA LEU A 5 7.51 7.65 9.27
C LEU A 5 7.57 6.25 9.90
N GLU A 6 8.74 5.81 10.37
CA GLU A 6 8.90 4.55 11.10
C GLU A 6 8.11 4.53 12.41
N GLU A 7 8.21 5.60 13.21
CA GLU A 7 7.42 5.75 14.45
C GLU A 7 5.91 5.74 14.16
N LEU A 8 5.48 6.41 13.09
CA LEU A 8 4.09 6.40 12.64
C LEU A 8 3.65 4.97 12.30
N ILE A 9 4.42 4.21 11.53
CA ILE A 9 4.11 2.82 11.16
C ILE A 9 3.94 1.95 12.42
N ILE A 10 4.87 2.03 13.36
CA ILE A 10 4.79 1.28 14.61
C ILE A 10 3.51 1.64 15.35
N SER A 11 3.18 2.93 15.48
CA SER A 11 1.96 3.37 16.16
C SER A 11 0.66 2.90 15.47
N ILE A 12 0.68 2.79 14.14
CA ILE A 12 -0.46 2.32 13.35
C ILE A 12 -0.71 0.85 13.60
N PHE A 13 0.31 0.00 13.42
CA PHE A 13 0.17 -1.46 13.30
C PHE A 13 0.41 -2.25 14.59
N THR A 14 0.96 -1.64 15.66
CA THR A 14 1.07 -2.30 16.98
C THR A 14 -0.20 -2.24 17.83
N ASN A 15 -1.20 -1.49 17.37
CA ASN A 15 -2.51 -1.39 17.99
C ASN A 15 -3.58 -1.88 17.01
N PRO A 16 -4.79 -2.27 17.46
CA PRO A 16 -5.92 -2.45 16.58
C PRO A 16 -6.17 -1.21 15.70
N PRO A 17 -6.74 -1.38 14.48
CA PRO A 17 -7.10 -0.26 13.63
C PRO A 17 -8.12 0.63 14.35
N GLY A 18 -7.95 1.94 14.21
CA GLY A 18 -8.88 2.91 14.77
C GLY A 18 -10.11 3.10 13.89
N GLU A 19 -11.03 3.97 14.31
CA GLU A 19 -12.13 4.42 13.46
C GLU A 19 -11.62 5.13 12.20
N THR A 20 -12.47 5.26 11.18
CA THR A 20 -12.09 5.94 9.93
C THR A 20 -11.60 7.37 10.23
N LYS A 21 -10.41 7.73 9.71
CA LYS A 21 -9.74 9.02 9.95
C LYS A 21 -9.44 9.34 11.43
N SER A 22 -9.38 8.35 12.32
CA SER A 22 -9.11 8.59 13.75
C SER A 22 -7.62 8.79 14.07
N LYS A 23 -6.71 8.39 13.17
CA LYS A 23 -5.26 8.53 13.35
C LYS A 23 -4.73 9.63 12.43
N THR A 24 -4.10 10.65 13.02
CA THR A 24 -3.49 11.75 12.28
C THR A 24 -2.17 11.29 11.64
N ILE A 25 -2.03 11.50 10.33
CA ILE A 25 -0.76 11.35 9.62
C ILE A 25 0.05 12.65 9.71
N THR A 26 1.37 12.53 9.85
CA THR A 26 2.28 13.67 10.02
C THR A 26 3.25 13.86 8.86
N PHE A 27 3.09 13.12 7.75
CA PHE A 27 3.95 13.23 6.57
C PHE A 27 3.39 14.17 5.50
N ASP A 28 4.28 14.68 4.65
CA ASP A 28 3.93 15.62 3.57
C ASP A 28 3.06 14.94 2.51
N THR A 29 1.84 15.45 2.34
CA THR A 29 0.88 14.97 1.34
C THR A 29 0.69 15.93 0.16
N SER A 30 1.53 16.98 0.07
CA SER A 30 1.44 18.00 -1.00
C SER A 30 1.96 17.50 -2.35
N ASP A 31 2.86 16.50 -2.33
CA ASP A 31 3.39 15.85 -3.52
C ASP A 31 2.73 14.47 -3.67
N LEU A 32 2.03 14.29 -4.80
CA LEU A 32 1.28 13.08 -5.09
C LEU A 32 2.16 11.82 -5.15
N LYS A 33 3.34 11.92 -5.77
CA LYS A 33 4.26 10.80 -5.92
C LYS A 33 4.84 10.42 -4.56
N LYS A 34 5.30 11.42 -3.80
CA LYS A 34 5.83 11.18 -2.45
C LYS A 34 4.77 10.60 -1.53
N THR A 35 3.53 11.09 -1.60
CA THR A 35 2.40 10.53 -0.85
C THR A 35 2.23 9.04 -1.16
N PHE A 36 2.20 8.68 -2.44
CA PHE A 36 2.07 7.28 -2.86
C PHE A 36 3.24 6.42 -2.37
N GLU A 37 4.47 6.91 -2.48
CA GLU A 37 5.67 6.22 -1.98
C GLU A 37 5.65 6.05 -0.45
N SER A 38 5.23 7.08 0.30
CA SER A 38 5.05 6.98 1.75
C SER A 38 3.97 5.94 2.13
N LEU A 39 2.85 5.89 1.40
CA LEU A 39 1.82 4.88 1.62
C LEU A 39 2.31 3.47 1.29
N LEU A 40 3.12 3.29 0.25
CA LEU A 40 3.79 2.02 -0.05
C LEU A 40 4.76 1.60 1.05
N ILE A 41 5.50 2.54 1.64
CA ILE A 41 6.39 2.27 2.78
C ILE A 41 5.56 1.84 4.01
N ILE A 42 4.46 2.54 4.29
CA ILE A 42 3.52 2.19 5.37
C ILE A 42 2.95 0.79 5.15
N PHE A 43 2.47 0.50 3.93
CA PHE A 43 1.98 -0.83 3.56
C PHE A 43 3.06 -1.89 3.77
N THR A 44 4.24 -1.71 3.16
CA THR A 44 5.32 -2.70 3.19
C THR A 44 5.76 -3.04 4.60
N ASN A 45 5.99 -2.03 5.45
CA ASN A 45 6.42 -2.27 6.82
C ASN A 45 5.27 -2.75 7.71
N GLY A 46 4.04 -2.27 7.51
CA GLY A 46 2.85 -2.80 8.18
C GLY A 46 2.64 -4.28 7.91
N MET A 47 2.76 -4.70 6.64
CA MET A 47 2.69 -6.11 6.25
C MET A 47 3.78 -6.94 6.91
N LYS A 48 5.01 -6.42 7.02
CA LYS A 48 6.10 -7.11 7.72
C LYS A 48 5.83 -7.27 9.22
N LEU A 49 5.28 -6.23 9.87
CA LEU A 49 4.94 -6.28 11.29
C LEU A 49 3.82 -7.29 11.59
N LEU A 50 2.81 -7.37 10.72
CA LEU A 50 1.66 -8.25 10.91
C LEU A 50 1.88 -9.69 10.44
N TYR A 51 2.59 -9.86 9.32
CA TYR A 51 2.62 -11.12 8.57
C TYR A 51 4.04 -11.53 8.13
N GLY A 52 5.07 -10.77 8.51
CA GLY A 52 6.45 -11.12 8.21
C GLY A 52 6.89 -12.35 9.00
N ASN A 53 7.66 -13.22 8.35
CA ASN A 53 8.40 -14.27 9.06
C ASN A 53 9.58 -13.67 9.86
N LEU A 54 10.40 -14.53 10.48
CA LEU A 54 11.59 -14.11 11.26
C LEU A 54 12.62 -13.32 10.43
N GLU A 55 12.57 -13.39 9.10
CA GLU A 55 13.44 -12.66 8.16
C GLU A 55 12.76 -11.39 7.62
N GLY A 56 11.55 -11.07 8.07
CA GLY A 56 10.77 -9.92 7.57
C GLY A 56 10.25 -10.11 6.15
N ILE A 57 10.13 -11.36 5.68
CA ILE A 57 9.56 -11.70 4.37
C ILE A 57 8.08 -12.01 4.55
N VAL A 58 7.25 -11.41 3.71
CA VAL A 58 5.79 -11.60 3.70
C VAL A 58 5.40 -12.44 2.49
N ASP A 59 4.61 -13.48 2.73
CA ASP A 59 4.05 -14.33 1.67
C ASP A 59 2.62 -13.90 1.36
N LEU A 60 2.46 -13.02 0.37
CA LEU A 60 1.14 -12.48 -0.02
C LEU A 60 0.15 -13.57 -0.45
N GLY A 61 0.64 -14.73 -0.90
CA GLY A 61 -0.20 -15.86 -1.29
C GLY A 61 -0.92 -16.54 -0.12
N ASN A 62 -0.51 -16.29 1.12
CA ASN A 62 -1.12 -16.87 2.33
C ASN A 62 -2.10 -15.91 3.02
N LEU A 63 -2.28 -14.69 2.51
CA LEU A 63 -3.21 -13.73 3.11
C LEU A 63 -4.65 -14.16 2.85
N SER A 64 -5.43 -14.26 3.91
CA SER A 64 -6.87 -14.49 3.82
C SER A 64 -7.62 -13.20 3.47
N GLU A 65 -8.89 -13.32 3.08
CA GLU A 65 -9.76 -12.15 2.89
C GLU A 65 -9.86 -11.30 4.17
N ASN A 66 -9.86 -11.93 5.34
CA ASN A 66 -9.88 -11.22 6.62
C ASN A 66 -8.59 -10.42 6.84
N ASP A 67 -7.43 -10.92 6.40
CA ASP A 67 -6.16 -10.21 6.48
C ASP A 67 -6.17 -8.97 5.58
N ILE A 68 -6.68 -9.11 4.34
CA ILE A 68 -6.83 -7.99 3.43
C ILE A 68 -7.81 -6.95 4.00
N ASN A 69 -8.96 -7.39 4.54
CA ASN A 69 -9.92 -6.51 5.20
C ASN A 69 -9.32 -5.81 6.42
N LEU A 70 -8.45 -6.47 7.19
CA LEU A 70 -7.73 -5.85 8.29
C LEU A 70 -6.82 -4.73 7.79
N ILE A 71 -6.04 -4.96 6.72
CA ILE A 71 -5.23 -3.92 6.08
C ILE A 71 -6.10 -2.75 5.58
N HIS A 72 -7.26 -3.02 4.98
CA HIS A 72 -8.21 -1.98 4.58
C HIS A 72 -8.60 -1.11 5.79
N THR A 73 -8.92 -1.72 6.94
CA THR A 73 -9.28 -0.96 8.14
C THR A 73 -8.11 -0.14 8.71
N TYR A 74 -6.87 -0.64 8.64
CA TYR A 74 -5.69 0.14 9.02
C TYR A 74 -5.53 1.39 8.16
N PHE A 75 -5.58 1.25 6.82
CA PHE A 75 -5.48 2.40 5.92
C PHE A 75 -6.65 3.37 6.10
N ARG A 76 -7.87 2.87 6.36
CA ARG A 76 -9.00 3.74 6.64
C ARG A 76 -8.83 4.55 7.92
N SER A 77 -8.18 3.97 8.93
CA SER A 77 -7.92 4.69 10.19
C SER A 77 -7.00 5.89 10.02
N ILE A 78 -6.12 5.87 9.02
CA ILE A 78 -5.23 6.98 8.66
C ILE A 78 -5.74 7.83 7.48
N GLY A 79 -6.99 7.62 7.06
CA GLY A 79 -7.68 8.46 6.08
C GLY A 79 -7.53 8.08 4.61
N PHE A 80 -7.08 6.86 4.32
CA PHE A 80 -6.93 6.36 2.95
C PHE A 80 -7.74 5.10 2.70
N ASN A 81 -8.19 4.93 1.47
CA ASN A 81 -8.60 3.64 0.93
C ASN A 81 -7.37 2.93 0.39
N PHE A 82 -7.27 1.63 0.64
CA PHE A 82 -6.29 0.74 0.02
C PHE A 82 -7.03 -0.22 -0.91
N TYR A 83 -6.47 -0.42 -2.10
CA TYR A 83 -6.99 -1.33 -3.10
C TYR A 83 -5.92 -2.35 -3.47
N PHE A 84 -6.37 -3.58 -3.70
CA PHE A 84 -5.51 -4.74 -3.91
C PHE A 84 -6.15 -5.67 -4.93
N ASP A 85 -5.70 -5.59 -6.17
CA ASP A 85 -6.14 -6.49 -7.24
C ASP A 85 -5.11 -7.59 -7.46
N ILE A 86 -5.60 -8.80 -7.78
CA ILE A 86 -4.75 -9.97 -8.01
C ILE A 86 -4.95 -10.44 -9.45
N PHE A 87 -3.85 -10.54 -10.19
CA PHE A 87 -3.82 -11.07 -11.54
C PHE A 87 -2.97 -12.34 -11.59
N GLU A 88 -3.32 -13.27 -12.48
CA GLU A 88 -2.44 -14.38 -12.84
C GLU A 88 -1.19 -13.87 -13.54
N ASP A 89 -0.07 -14.53 -13.32
CA ASP A 89 1.22 -14.17 -13.92
C ASP A 89 1.32 -14.61 -15.40
N SER A 90 0.71 -13.81 -16.28
CA SER A 90 0.78 -13.96 -17.74
C SER A 90 1.57 -12.83 -18.38
N ASN A 91 2.08 -13.03 -19.59
CA ASN A 91 2.79 -11.97 -20.33
C ASN A 91 1.92 -10.72 -20.52
N GLU A 92 0.64 -10.91 -20.87
CA GLU A 92 -0.33 -9.83 -21.04
C GLU A 92 -0.53 -9.04 -19.73
N ASN A 93 -0.72 -9.75 -18.60
CA ASN A 93 -0.89 -9.08 -17.31
C ASN A 93 0.40 -8.40 -16.84
N ARG A 94 1.58 -8.97 -17.12
CA ARG A 94 2.87 -8.33 -16.83
C ARG A 94 3.00 -7.03 -17.61
N GLU A 95 2.77 -7.04 -18.92
CA GLU A 95 2.86 -5.86 -19.77
C GLU A 95 1.89 -4.78 -19.29
N LYS A 96 0.61 -5.11 -19.17
CA LYS A 96 -0.43 -4.21 -18.68
C LYS A 96 -0.09 -3.58 -17.32
N THR A 97 0.28 -4.40 -16.35
CA THR A 97 0.55 -3.91 -14.99
C THR A 97 1.85 -3.12 -14.88
N GLN A 98 2.85 -3.42 -15.72
CA GLN A 98 4.06 -2.58 -15.82
C GLN A 98 3.75 -1.23 -16.44
N GLU A 99 2.88 -1.14 -17.46
CA GLU A 99 2.46 0.15 -18.02
C GLU A 99 1.73 1.02 -16.98
N MET A 100 0.93 0.41 -16.11
CA MET A 100 0.22 1.10 -15.03
C MET A 100 1.12 1.56 -13.88
N LYS A 101 2.36 1.03 -13.79
CA LYS A 101 3.26 1.31 -12.66
C LYS A 101 3.53 2.80 -12.54
N TYR A 102 3.37 3.33 -11.32
CA TYR A 102 3.47 4.76 -11.05
C TYR A 102 4.78 5.42 -11.50
N THR A 103 5.89 4.67 -11.55
CA THR A 103 7.19 5.17 -12.04
C THR A 103 7.23 5.41 -13.54
N ASN A 104 6.29 4.83 -14.29
CA ASN A 104 6.19 4.95 -15.74
C ASN A 104 5.20 6.04 -16.16
N LEU A 105 4.46 6.62 -15.21
CA LEU A 105 3.47 7.65 -15.48
C LEU A 105 4.10 9.05 -15.46
N THR A 106 3.67 9.90 -16.39
CA THR A 106 3.92 11.34 -16.31
C THR A 106 2.80 11.98 -15.50
N LEU A 107 3.13 12.53 -14.33
CA LEU A 107 2.13 13.16 -13.47
C LEU A 107 1.79 14.58 -13.95
N HIS A 108 0.50 14.89 -13.91
CA HIS A 108 -0.07 16.18 -14.31
C HIS A 108 -0.93 16.75 -13.18
N ARG A 109 -1.38 18.01 -13.32
CA ARG A 109 -2.17 18.70 -12.28
C ARG A 109 -3.49 18.00 -11.92
N ASN A 110 -4.03 17.19 -12.83
CA ASN A 110 -5.27 16.43 -12.65
C ASN A 110 -5.04 14.97 -12.24
N SER A 111 -3.78 14.51 -12.16
CA SER A 111 -3.47 13.18 -11.64
C SER A 111 -3.96 13.04 -10.21
N LYS A 112 -4.51 11.88 -9.89
CA LYS A 112 -5.05 11.55 -8.57
C LYS A 112 -4.29 10.38 -7.97
N LEU A 113 -4.38 10.22 -6.64
CA LEU A 113 -3.67 9.15 -5.93
C LEU A 113 -4.09 7.77 -6.45
N LYS A 114 -5.39 7.62 -6.71
CA LYS A 114 -5.97 6.42 -7.32
C LYS A 114 -5.50 6.09 -8.74
N ASP A 115 -4.75 6.98 -9.39
CA ASP A 115 -4.21 6.71 -10.72
C ASP A 115 -2.80 6.07 -10.64
N LEU A 116 -2.18 6.02 -9.46
CA LEU A 116 -0.84 5.46 -9.26
C LEU A 116 -0.94 4.00 -8.81
N PHE A 117 -0.22 3.11 -9.49
CA PHE A 117 -0.24 1.69 -9.16
C PHE A 117 1.15 1.14 -8.89
N PHE A 118 1.23 0.14 -8.03
CA PHE A 118 2.46 -0.61 -7.78
C PHE A 118 2.22 -2.11 -7.98
N PRO A 119 2.71 -2.70 -9.08
CA PRO A 119 2.66 -4.13 -9.31
C PRO A 119 3.77 -4.85 -8.55
N LEU A 120 3.42 -5.91 -7.84
CA LEU A 120 4.34 -6.78 -7.12
C LEU A 120 4.14 -8.23 -7.55
N LEU A 121 5.19 -8.87 -8.06
CA LEU A 121 5.18 -10.28 -8.46
C LEU A 121 5.49 -11.17 -7.26
N CYS A 122 4.60 -12.12 -6.94
CA CYS A 122 4.84 -13.11 -5.90
C CYS A 122 4.14 -14.44 -6.25
N LYS A 123 4.90 -15.54 -6.26
CA LYS A 123 4.42 -16.92 -6.49
C LYS A 123 3.47 -17.10 -7.69
N GLY A 124 3.81 -16.54 -8.84
CA GLY A 124 3.00 -16.68 -10.06
C GLY A 124 1.71 -15.84 -10.05
N LYS A 125 1.64 -14.83 -9.18
CA LYS A 125 0.58 -13.82 -9.18
C LYS A 125 1.17 -12.42 -9.18
N ILE A 126 0.45 -11.48 -9.78
CA ILE A 126 0.76 -10.06 -9.76
C ILE A 126 -0.26 -9.38 -8.85
N TYR A 127 0.26 -8.76 -7.78
CA TYR A 127 -0.51 -7.99 -6.81
C TYR A 127 -0.41 -6.52 -7.18
N LEU A 128 -1.51 -5.91 -7.59
CA LEU A 128 -1.58 -4.53 -8.01
C LEU A 128 -2.12 -3.68 -6.86
N ILE A 129 -1.23 -2.90 -6.26
CA ILE A 129 -1.53 -2.06 -5.09
C ILE A 129 -1.83 -0.63 -5.54
N ASN A 130 -2.85 -0.03 -4.93
CA ASN A 130 -3.27 1.35 -5.17
C ASN A 130 -3.87 1.96 -3.90
N PHE A 131 -3.94 3.29 -3.83
CA PHE A 131 -4.53 4.02 -2.72
C PHE A 131 -5.41 5.17 -3.21
N ASP A 132 -6.38 5.59 -2.41
CA ASP A 132 -7.13 6.82 -2.63
C ASP A 132 -7.41 7.53 -1.31
N TYR A 133 -7.74 8.82 -1.37
CA TYR A 133 -8.23 9.53 -0.19
C TYR A 133 -9.67 9.13 0.13
N ILE A 134 -10.07 9.20 1.41
CA ILE A 134 -11.46 9.04 1.85
C ILE A 134 -12.21 10.36 1.77
#